data_AF-A0AAV5GIJ3-F1
#
_entry.id   AF-A0AAV5GIJ3-F1
#
_cell.length_a   1.000
_cell.length_b   1.000
_cell.length_c   1.000
_cell.angle_alpha   90.00
_cell.angle_beta   90.00
_cell.angle_gamma   90.00
#
_symmetry.space_group_name_H-M   'P 1'
#
loop_
_entity.id
_entity.type
_entity.pdbx_description
1 polymer ?
#
loop_
_entity_poly.entity_id
_entity_poly.type
_entity_poly.pdbx_seq_one_letter_code
_entity_poly.pdbx_strand_id
1 'polypeptide(L)'
;MATQEIGECMICGIESAKCCSGCKKHGTRIFFCSNEHQNLMWVLHRKFCGPKLHPFRLSPLTQTEAAKAWTNRHMAITDVDGQRTDLIEVAPNFSGLTEDELENFSPGSEPEKQQDRLNLVRNMLTLLRQKAGVINEPSPVPPTLFALGMLNTIIVTHFGVTLSRHENQSWFTPLMHRFCAITVILLEPPSSTFSALTLRIAAFVEHAIVPTDPMLGMLTLQRLVPFVTNERQRRLMLGMDTV
;
A
#
# COMPACT_ATOMS: atom_id res chain seq x y z
N MET A 1 -28.70 13.61 -24.13
CA MET A 1 -27.66 12.55 -24.22
C MET A 1 -26.79 12.66 -22.98
N ALA A 2 -26.65 11.60 -22.20
CA ALA A 2 -25.76 11.64 -21.03
C ALA A 2 -24.32 11.69 -21.54
N THR A 3 -23.60 12.77 -21.22
CA THR A 3 -22.20 12.94 -21.57
C THR A 3 -21.42 11.77 -20.97
N GLN A 4 -20.74 11.00 -21.81
CA GLN A 4 -19.95 9.88 -21.33
C GLN A 4 -18.72 10.44 -20.60
N GLU A 5 -18.60 10.13 -19.32
CA GLU A 5 -17.47 10.60 -18.50
C GLU A 5 -16.18 9.90 -18.92
N ILE A 6 -15.14 10.70 -19.15
CA ILE A 6 -13.80 10.26 -19.54
C ILE A 6 -12.85 10.53 -18.38
N GLY A 7 -11.91 9.62 -18.15
CA GLY A 7 -10.83 9.79 -17.19
C GLY A 7 -9.61 8.96 -17.56
N GLU A 8 -8.50 9.15 -16.83
CA GLU A 8 -7.24 8.49 -17.15
C GLU A 8 -7.17 7.05 -16.65
N CYS A 9 -6.64 6.15 -17.49
CA CYS A 9 -6.35 4.80 -17.07
C CYS A 9 -5.37 4.78 -15.89
N MET A 10 -5.75 4.08 -14.83
CA MET A 10 -4.95 4.00 -13.61
C MET A 10 -3.56 3.37 -13.77
N ILE A 11 -3.39 2.54 -14.81
CA ILE A 11 -2.11 1.85 -15.08
C ILE A 11 -1.25 2.67 -16.03
N CYS A 12 -1.78 3.02 -17.21
CA CYS A 12 -1.00 3.61 -18.31
C CYS A 12 -1.31 5.08 -18.60
N GLY A 13 -2.26 5.71 -17.91
CA GLY A 13 -2.62 7.13 -18.07
C GLY A 13 -3.46 7.49 -19.29
N ILE A 14 -3.62 6.57 -20.25
CA ILE A 14 -4.41 6.82 -21.47
C ILE A 14 -5.87 7.12 -21.10
N GLU A 15 -6.46 8.13 -21.75
CA GLU A 15 -7.88 8.47 -21.59
C GLU A 15 -8.79 7.28 -21.87
N SER A 16 -9.78 7.09 -21.01
CA SER A 16 -10.73 6.00 -21.10
C SER A 16 -12.10 6.44 -20.59
N ALA A 17 -13.12 6.00 -21.29
CA ALA A 17 -14.50 6.05 -20.81
C ALA A 17 -14.92 4.79 -20.05
N LYS A 18 -14.07 3.75 -20.02
CA LYS A 18 -14.35 2.49 -19.31
C LYS A 18 -13.90 2.65 -17.86
N CYS A 19 -14.85 2.59 -16.94
CA CYS A 19 -14.59 2.60 -15.51
C CYS A 19 -15.17 1.36 -14.82
N CYS A 20 -14.63 1.04 -13.64
CA CYS A 20 -15.18 -0.02 -12.81
C CYS A 20 -16.62 0.32 -12.40
N SER A 21 -17.58 -0.51 -12.85
CA SER A 21 -19.01 -0.32 -12.57
C SER A 21 -19.31 -0.39 -11.07
N GLY A 22 -18.61 -1.24 -10.32
CA GLY A 22 -18.68 -1.31 -8.87
C GLY A 22 -18.30 0.01 -8.22
N CYS A 23 -17.15 0.58 -8.59
CA CYS A 23 -16.72 1.86 -8.03
C CYS A 23 -17.67 3.00 -8.40
N LYS A 24 -18.10 3.05 -9.67
CA LYS A 24 -19.02 4.08 -10.16
C LYS A 24 -20.31 4.15 -9.33
N LYS A 25 -20.86 2.99 -8.96
CA LYS A 25 -22.06 2.91 -8.11
C LYS A 25 -21.86 3.47 -6.69
N HIS A 26 -20.62 3.50 -6.22
CA HIS A 26 -20.24 3.97 -4.89
C HIS A 26 -19.49 5.32 -4.92
N GLY A 27 -19.71 6.13 -5.96
CA GLY A 27 -19.28 7.54 -5.98
C GLY A 27 -17.81 7.78 -6.33
N THR A 28 -17.01 6.76 -6.60
CA THR A 28 -15.63 6.92 -7.09
C THR A 28 -15.47 6.34 -8.49
N ARG A 29 -14.69 7.00 -9.34
CA ARG A 29 -14.46 6.54 -10.71
C ARG A 29 -13.02 6.07 -10.86
N ILE A 30 -12.86 4.78 -11.16
CA ILE A 30 -11.56 4.16 -11.44
C ILE A 30 -11.59 3.71 -12.90
N PHE A 31 -10.75 4.30 -13.74
CA PHE A 31 -10.76 4.09 -15.18
C PHE A 31 -9.66 3.12 -15.63
N PHE A 32 -9.97 2.34 -16.66
CA PHE A 32 -9.05 1.39 -17.30
C PHE A 32 -9.19 1.52 -18.81
N CYS A 33 -8.10 1.62 -19.58
CA CYS A 33 -8.20 1.69 -21.04
C CYS A 33 -8.56 0.32 -21.66
N SER A 34 -8.25 -0.78 -20.97
CA SER A 34 -8.45 -2.15 -21.44
C SER A 34 -8.77 -3.14 -20.33
N ASN A 35 -9.24 -4.33 -20.71
CA ASN A 35 -9.54 -5.41 -19.76
C ASN A 35 -8.27 -5.97 -19.13
N GLU A 36 -7.14 -5.94 -19.85
CA GLU A 36 -5.83 -6.37 -19.36
C GLU A 36 -5.39 -5.52 -18.17
N HIS A 37 -5.46 -4.18 -18.27
CA HIS A 37 -5.15 -3.29 -17.15
C HIS A 37 -6.13 -3.43 -15.98
N GLN A 38 -7.40 -3.69 -16.26
CA GLN A 38 -8.37 -3.98 -15.21
C GLN A 38 -8.05 -5.30 -14.50
N ASN A 39 -7.73 -6.37 -15.24
CA ASN A 39 -7.41 -7.69 -14.71
C ASN A 39 -6.11 -7.67 -13.90
N LEU A 40 -5.10 -6.95 -14.37
CA LEU A 40 -3.86 -6.70 -13.64
C LEU A 40 -4.17 -6.12 -12.25
N MET A 41 -4.99 -5.06 -12.22
CA MET A 41 -5.41 -4.44 -10.96
C MET A 41 -6.38 -5.27 -10.14
N TRP A 42 -7.16 -6.14 -10.78
CA TRP A 42 -8.28 -6.84 -10.15
C TRP A 42 -7.84 -7.67 -8.94
N VAL A 43 -6.62 -8.22 -8.99
CA VAL A 43 -5.97 -8.95 -7.91
C VAL A 43 -6.09 -8.21 -6.57
N LEU A 44 -5.70 -6.93 -6.54
CA LEU A 44 -5.83 -6.05 -5.38
C LEU A 44 -7.17 -5.31 -5.33
N HIS A 45 -7.60 -4.74 -6.46
CA HIS A 45 -8.76 -3.86 -6.52
C HIS A 45 -10.03 -4.52 -5.99
N ARG A 46 -10.25 -5.82 -6.25
CA ARG A 46 -11.42 -6.57 -5.74
C ARG A 46 -11.56 -6.55 -4.21
N LYS A 47 -10.48 -6.29 -3.47
CA LYS A 47 -10.50 -6.21 -2.00
C LYS A 47 -11.14 -4.92 -1.50
N PHE A 48 -11.10 -3.85 -2.31
CA PHE A 48 -11.56 -2.49 -1.97
C PHE A 48 -12.64 -1.98 -2.91
N CYS A 49 -13.01 -2.75 -3.93
CA CYS A 49 -14.04 -2.39 -4.88
C CYS A 49 -15.44 -2.41 -4.24
N GLY A 50 -16.33 -1.56 -4.75
CA GLY A 50 -17.75 -1.55 -4.38
C GLY A 50 -18.00 -0.84 -3.04
N PRO A 51 -18.84 -1.39 -2.13
CA PRO A 51 -19.14 -0.76 -0.84
C PRO A 51 -17.93 -0.55 0.07
N LYS A 52 -16.81 -1.23 -0.20
CA LYS A 52 -15.56 -1.19 0.58
C LYS A 52 -14.61 -0.06 0.14
N LEU A 53 -15.06 0.74 -0.82
CA LEU A 53 -14.26 1.73 -1.51
C LEU A 53 -14.01 2.98 -0.68
N HIS A 54 -15.00 3.38 0.13
CA HIS A 54 -14.93 4.59 0.92
C HIS A 54 -15.49 4.37 2.33
N PRO A 55 -14.71 4.64 3.39
CA PRO A 55 -13.27 4.92 3.34
C PRO A 55 -12.48 3.69 2.83
N PHE A 56 -11.36 3.94 2.15
CA PHE A 56 -10.47 2.84 1.71
C PHE A 56 -9.92 2.14 2.96
N ARG A 57 -10.32 0.88 3.18
CA ARG A 57 -9.89 0.09 4.33
C ARG A 57 -9.25 -1.21 3.90
N LEU A 58 -8.03 -1.44 4.38
CA LEU A 58 -7.40 -2.74 4.32
C LEU A 58 -8.29 -3.77 5.03
N SER A 59 -8.47 -4.95 4.43
CA SER A 59 -9.28 -6.01 5.06
C SER A 59 -8.75 -6.34 6.45
N PRO A 60 -9.61 -6.57 7.46
CA PRO A 60 -9.17 -7.02 8.78
C PRO A 60 -8.34 -8.29 8.65
N LEU A 61 -7.36 -8.44 9.53
CA LEU A 61 -6.60 -9.69 9.61
C LEU A 61 -7.48 -10.79 10.16
N THR A 62 -7.29 -12.01 9.66
CA THR A 62 -7.86 -13.19 10.31
C THR A 62 -7.19 -13.41 11.67
N GLN A 63 -7.87 -14.09 12.59
CA GLN A 63 -7.33 -14.40 13.92
C GLN A 63 -6.02 -15.20 13.82
N THR A 64 -5.93 -16.12 12.85
CA THR A 64 -4.72 -16.89 12.55
C THR A 64 -3.56 -16.00 12.08
N GLU A 65 -3.84 -15.03 11.19
CA GLU A 65 -2.83 -14.07 10.75
C GLU A 65 -2.34 -13.20 11.91
N ALA A 66 -3.26 -12.71 12.75
CA ALA A 66 -2.90 -11.91 13.91
C ALA A 66 -2.03 -12.70 14.91
N ALA A 67 -2.42 -13.94 15.21
CA ALA A 67 -1.65 -14.82 16.10
C ALA A 67 -0.25 -15.11 15.52
N LYS A 68 -0.16 -15.41 14.21
CA LYS A 68 1.13 -15.68 13.56
C LYS A 68 2.05 -14.47 13.60
N ALA A 69 1.55 -13.26 13.33
CA ALA A 69 2.38 -12.06 13.44
C ALA A 69 2.88 -11.86 14.87
N TRP A 70 2.00 -12.01 15.84
CA TRP A 70 2.32 -11.85 17.25
C TRP A 70 3.39 -12.84 17.74
N THR A 71 3.28 -14.11 17.38
CA THR A 71 4.29 -15.13 17.73
C THR A 71 5.67 -14.80 17.17
N ASN A 72 5.73 -14.18 15.99
CA ASN A 72 6.98 -13.87 15.30
C ASN A 72 7.41 -12.40 15.46
N ARG A 73 6.85 -11.67 16.43
CA ARG A 73 7.19 -10.25 16.67
C ARG A 73 8.65 -10.04 17.09
N HIS A 74 9.29 -11.08 17.64
CA HIS A 74 10.71 -11.08 18.01
C HIS A 74 11.62 -11.68 16.93
N MET A 75 11.14 -11.72 15.69
CA MET A 75 11.93 -12.21 14.59
C MET A 75 12.85 -11.09 14.10
N ALA A 76 14.16 -11.34 14.14
CA ALA A 76 15.14 -10.45 13.55
C ALA A 76 14.86 -10.20 12.06
N ILE A 77 14.81 -8.94 11.66
CA ILE A 77 14.75 -8.47 10.29
C ILE A 77 16.04 -7.71 9.94
N THR A 78 16.27 -7.52 8.65
CA THR A 78 17.33 -6.64 8.16
C THR A 78 16.68 -5.33 7.74
N ASP A 79 17.13 -4.20 8.28
CA ASP A 79 16.63 -2.88 7.91
C ASP A 79 17.18 -2.40 6.56
N VAL A 80 16.81 -1.17 6.18
CA VAL A 80 17.23 -0.55 4.92
C VAL A 80 18.74 -0.29 4.83
N ASP A 81 19.43 -0.26 5.97
CA ASP A 81 20.88 -0.03 6.09
C ASP A 81 21.65 -1.36 6.23
N GLY A 82 20.95 -2.50 6.14
CA GLY A 82 21.55 -3.82 6.28
C GLY A 82 21.77 -4.26 7.73
N GLN A 83 21.30 -3.49 8.73
CA GLN A 83 21.44 -3.83 10.13
C GLN A 83 20.36 -4.81 10.58
N ARG A 84 20.74 -5.71 11.48
CA ARG A 84 19.81 -6.68 12.06
C ARG A 84 19.10 -6.04 13.25
N THR A 85 17.78 -5.92 13.17
CA THR A 85 16.92 -5.34 14.22
C THR A 85 15.75 -6.26 14.49
N ASP A 86 15.14 -6.18 15.67
CA ASP A 86 13.96 -6.95 15.97
C ASP A 86 12.70 -6.35 15.34
N LEU A 87 11.76 -7.19 14.91
CA LEU A 87 10.54 -6.72 14.27
C LEU A 87 9.69 -5.85 15.21
N ILE A 88 9.74 -6.12 16.52
CA ILE A 88 9.08 -5.32 17.55
C ILE A 88 9.78 -3.96 17.79
N GLU A 89 11.08 -3.84 17.53
CA GLU A 89 11.82 -2.58 17.69
C GLU A 89 11.48 -1.58 16.58
N VAL A 90 11.21 -2.07 15.37
CA VAL A 90 10.83 -1.21 14.24
C VAL A 90 9.32 -0.93 14.20
N ALA A 91 8.52 -1.77 14.85
CA ALA A 91 7.06 -1.67 14.90
C ALA A 91 6.52 -0.29 15.36
N PRO A 92 7.09 0.35 16.39
CA PRO A 92 6.72 1.70 16.82
C PRO A 92 6.76 2.75 15.71
N ASN A 93 7.80 2.70 14.86
CA ASN A 93 8.02 3.66 13.78
C ASN A 93 6.88 3.66 12.74
N PHE A 94 6.13 2.56 12.69
CA PHE A 94 5.08 2.34 11.70
C PHE A 94 3.67 2.47 12.26
N SER A 95 3.52 2.29 13.57
CA SER A 95 2.22 2.25 14.25
C SER A 95 1.92 3.50 15.06
N GLY A 96 2.95 4.29 15.41
CA GLY A 96 2.82 5.38 16.37
C GLY A 96 2.63 4.91 17.82
N LEU A 97 2.76 3.60 18.08
CA LEU A 97 2.70 3.00 19.41
C LEU A 97 4.11 2.90 20.00
N THR A 98 4.26 3.11 21.30
CA THR A 98 5.51 2.85 22.02
C THR A 98 5.75 1.35 22.19
N GLU A 99 7.00 0.95 22.42
CA GLU A 99 7.35 -0.45 22.70
C GLU A 99 6.57 -1.01 23.91
N ASP A 100 6.46 -0.24 24.98
CA ASP A 100 5.64 -0.60 26.15
C ASP A 100 4.15 -0.78 25.81
N GLU A 101 3.61 0.05 24.92
CA GLU A 101 2.23 -0.11 24.42
C GLU A 101 2.06 -1.35 23.54
N LEU A 102 3.13 -1.80 22.90
CA LEU A 102 3.16 -3.05 22.14
C LEU A 102 3.27 -4.26 23.06
N GLU A 103 4.09 -4.21 24.11
CA GLU A 103 4.29 -5.33 25.02
C GLU A 103 3.07 -5.57 25.93
N ASN A 104 2.45 -4.50 26.44
CA ASN A 104 1.33 -4.58 27.40
C ASN A 104 -0.03 -4.85 26.74
N PHE A 105 -0.02 -5.40 25.54
CA PHE A 105 -1.12 -5.26 24.64
C PHE A 105 -2.03 -6.49 24.59
N SER A 106 -3.24 -6.36 25.14
CA SER A 106 -4.20 -7.47 25.26
C SER A 106 -5.24 -7.49 24.11
N PRO A 107 -5.69 -8.67 23.64
CA PRO A 107 -6.84 -8.77 22.73
C PRO A 107 -8.13 -8.29 23.43
N GLY A 108 -8.62 -7.07 23.08
CA GLY A 108 -9.84 -6.49 23.64
C GLY A 108 -9.89 -4.96 23.84
N SER A 109 -8.86 -4.20 23.44
CA SER A 109 -8.80 -2.74 23.62
C SER A 109 -9.59 -1.92 22.57
N GLU A 110 -9.77 -0.61 22.85
CA GLU A 110 -10.62 0.35 22.12
C GLU A 110 -10.43 0.40 20.58
N PRO A 111 -11.47 0.83 19.81
CA PRO A 111 -11.52 0.70 18.35
C PRO A 111 -10.47 1.51 17.56
N GLU A 112 -10.10 2.71 18.02
CA GLU A 112 -9.09 3.53 17.34
C GLU A 112 -7.69 2.92 17.47
N LYS A 113 -7.32 2.52 18.69
CA LYS A 113 -6.09 1.75 18.93
C LYS A 113 -6.09 0.47 18.10
N GLN A 114 -7.27 -0.12 17.84
CA GLN A 114 -7.42 -1.32 17.02
C GLN A 114 -7.02 -1.16 15.55
N GLN A 115 -7.14 0.02 14.95
CA GLN A 115 -6.70 0.23 13.57
C GLN A 115 -5.17 0.31 13.48
N ASP A 116 -4.52 0.97 14.45
CA ASP A 116 -3.06 1.02 14.55
C ASP A 116 -2.49 -0.38 14.82
N ARG A 117 -3.19 -1.24 15.60
CA ARG A 117 -2.89 -2.70 15.69
C ARG A 117 -2.87 -3.36 14.34
N LEU A 118 -3.95 -3.16 13.58
CA LEU A 118 -4.14 -3.87 12.33
C LEU A 118 -3.08 -3.45 11.33
N ASN A 119 -2.71 -2.17 11.30
CA ASN A 119 -1.63 -1.66 10.46
C ASN A 119 -0.27 -2.24 10.87
N LEU A 120 0.00 -2.32 12.18
CA LEU A 120 1.21 -2.91 12.72
C LEU A 120 1.33 -4.39 12.41
N VAL A 121 0.31 -5.18 12.77
CA VAL A 121 0.29 -6.63 12.54
C VAL A 121 0.33 -6.93 11.03
N ARG A 122 -0.26 -6.07 10.18
CA ARG A 122 -0.10 -6.15 8.72
C ARG A 122 1.34 -5.89 8.28
N ASN A 123 2.03 -4.90 8.84
CA ASN A 123 3.45 -4.66 8.56
C ASN A 123 4.32 -5.83 8.99
N MET A 124 4.10 -6.33 10.23
CA MET A 124 4.77 -7.52 10.73
C MET A 124 4.54 -8.72 9.80
N LEU A 125 3.30 -8.99 9.40
CA LEU A 125 2.99 -10.07 8.47
C LEU A 125 3.63 -9.87 7.11
N THR A 126 3.74 -8.63 6.62
CA THR A 126 4.38 -8.34 5.35
C THR A 126 5.86 -8.66 5.41
N LEU A 127 6.56 -8.18 6.45
CA LEU A 127 7.98 -8.42 6.65
C LEU A 127 8.26 -9.92 6.89
N LEU A 128 7.41 -10.59 7.67
CA LEU A 128 7.44 -12.04 7.87
C LEU A 128 7.25 -12.81 6.56
N ARG A 129 6.35 -12.35 5.68
CA ARG A 129 6.06 -12.97 4.38
C ARG A 129 7.18 -12.71 3.37
N GLN A 130 7.78 -11.52 3.35
CA GLN A 130 8.96 -11.21 2.54
C GLN A 130 10.11 -12.13 2.95
N LYS A 131 10.40 -12.25 4.25
CA LYS A 131 11.47 -13.12 4.74
C LYS A 131 11.18 -14.61 4.49
N ALA A 132 9.94 -15.08 4.62
CA ALA A 132 9.57 -16.45 4.27
C ALA A 132 9.68 -16.75 2.76
N GLY A 133 9.61 -15.73 1.89
CA GLY A 133 9.92 -15.88 0.47
C GLY A 133 11.43 -15.87 0.16
N VAL A 134 12.24 -15.22 1.02
CA VAL A 134 13.71 -15.20 0.93
C VAL A 134 14.35 -16.45 1.53
N ILE A 135 13.77 -16.98 2.62
CA ILE A 135 14.14 -18.27 3.20
C ILE A 135 13.42 -19.34 2.38
N ASN A 136 14.10 -19.91 1.36
CA ASN A 136 13.86 -21.09 0.50
C ASN A 136 12.74 -22.13 0.80
N GLU A 137 11.65 -21.81 1.49
CA GLU A 137 10.46 -22.62 1.60
C GLU A 137 9.46 -22.12 0.55
N PRO A 138 8.96 -22.99 -0.33
CA PRO A 138 7.90 -22.66 -1.26
C PRO A 138 6.59 -22.49 -0.48
N SER A 139 6.45 -21.38 0.23
CA SER A 139 5.19 -21.04 0.87
C SER A 139 4.18 -20.69 -0.22
N PRO A 140 3.01 -21.37 -0.29
CA PRO A 140 1.98 -21.15 -1.30
C PRO A 140 1.18 -19.88 -0.97
N VAL A 141 1.86 -18.76 -0.72
CA VAL A 141 1.18 -17.51 -0.39
C VAL A 141 0.51 -17.00 -1.67
N PRO A 142 -0.81 -16.79 -1.68
CA PRO A 142 -1.48 -16.23 -2.83
C PRO A 142 -0.86 -14.86 -3.16
N PRO A 143 -0.52 -14.56 -4.43
CA PRO A 143 0.08 -13.29 -4.85
C PRO A 143 -0.65 -12.04 -4.32
N THR A 144 -1.96 -12.15 -4.08
CA THR A 144 -2.76 -11.12 -3.42
C THR A 144 -2.30 -10.72 -2.02
N LEU A 145 -1.87 -11.67 -1.19
CA LEU A 145 -1.48 -11.37 0.19
C LEU A 145 -0.11 -10.71 0.26
N PHE A 146 0.79 -11.08 -0.65
CA PHE A 146 2.09 -10.42 -0.81
C PHE A 146 1.91 -8.98 -1.30
N ALA A 147 1.09 -8.78 -2.34
CA ALA A 147 0.71 -7.47 -2.85
C ALA A 147 0.09 -6.59 -1.75
N LEU A 148 -0.89 -7.10 -1.00
CA LEU A 148 -1.49 -6.35 0.12
C LEU A 148 -0.48 -5.94 1.18
N GLY A 149 0.50 -6.81 1.43
CA GLY A 149 1.57 -6.50 2.35
C GLY A 149 2.44 -5.36 1.85
N MET A 150 2.95 -5.47 0.61
CA MET A 150 3.74 -4.40 0.01
C MET A 150 2.99 -3.07 -0.06
N LEU A 151 1.69 -3.10 -0.38
CA LEU A 151 0.85 -1.90 -0.35
C LEU A 151 0.82 -1.27 1.04
N ASN A 152 0.64 -2.09 2.08
CA ASN A 152 0.64 -1.62 3.46
C ASN A 152 2.01 -1.08 3.86
N THR A 153 3.10 -1.76 3.51
CA THR A 153 4.47 -1.25 3.69
C THR A 153 4.58 0.10 3.02
N ILE A 154 4.26 0.21 1.72
CA ILE A 154 4.36 1.46 0.97
C ILE A 154 3.59 2.59 1.66
N ILE A 155 2.33 2.34 2.02
CA ILE A 155 1.49 3.31 2.72
C ILE A 155 2.11 3.69 4.07
N VAL A 156 2.56 2.73 4.87
CA VAL A 156 2.99 2.98 6.24
C VAL A 156 4.43 3.48 6.34
N THR A 157 5.41 2.82 5.71
CA THR A 157 6.82 3.28 5.72
C THR A 157 7.00 4.60 4.98
N HIS A 158 6.33 4.75 3.83
CA HIS A 158 6.55 5.92 2.96
C HIS A 158 5.46 6.97 3.04
N PHE A 159 4.30 6.72 3.65
CA PHE A 159 3.29 7.77 3.78
C PHE A 159 2.75 7.94 5.21
N GLY A 160 3.09 7.01 6.10
CA GLY A 160 2.84 7.09 7.55
C GLY A 160 1.37 7.01 7.95
N VAL A 161 1.14 7.11 9.26
CA VAL A 161 -0.18 7.26 9.89
C VAL A 161 -0.84 8.60 9.48
N THR A 162 -0.09 9.51 8.86
CA THR A 162 -0.61 10.82 8.43
C THR A 162 -1.75 10.65 7.44
N LEU A 163 -1.66 9.73 6.47
CA LEU A 163 -2.71 9.55 5.46
C LEU A 163 -4.04 9.05 6.03
N SER A 164 -4.05 8.27 7.12
CA SER A 164 -5.31 7.76 7.69
C SER A 164 -6.20 8.87 8.25
N ARG A 165 -5.61 9.99 8.70
CA ARG A 165 -6.35 11.17 9.16
C ARG A 165 -7.15 11.86 8.05
N HIS A 166 -6.86 11.53 6.79
CA HIS A 166 -7.49 12.11 5.61
C HIS A 166 -8.40 11.11 4.88
N GLU A 167 -8.86 10.04 5.53
CA GLU A 167 -9.68 9.00 4.87
C GLU A 167 -10.98 9.53 4.23
N ASN A 168 -11.49 10.66 4.74
CA ASN A 168 -12.69 11.34 4.25
C ASN A 168 -12.41 12.33 3.10
N GLN A 169 -11.15 12.55 2.72
CA GLN A 169 -10.80 13.44 1.62
C GLN A 169 -11.12 12.80 0.27
N SER A 170 -11.65 13.59 -0.67
CA SER A 170 -12.05 13.11 -1.99
C SER A 170 -10.88 12.54 -2.81
N TRP A 171 -9.66 13.01 -2.55
CA TRP A 171 -8.43 12.53 -3.18
C TRP A 171 -7.86 11.25 -2.57
N PHE A 172 -8.26 10.87 -1.35
CA PHE A 172 -7.66 9.75 -0.62
C PHE A 172 -7.89 8.41 -1.31
N THR A 173 -9.13 8.12 -1.68
CA THR A 173 -9.49 6.84 -2.32
C THR A 173 -8.80 6.69 -3.69
N PRO A 174 -8.81 7.71 -4.59
CA PRO A 174 -8.01 7.68 -5.82
C PRO A 174 -6.51 7.52 -5.61
N LEU A 175 -5.93 8.10 -4.55
CA LEU A 175 -4.51 7.93 -4.21
C LEU A 175 -4.21 6.48 -3.81
N MET A 176 -5.01 5.91 -2.90
CA MET A 176 -4.83 4.52 -2.44
C MET A 176 -4.89 3.52 -3.60
N HIS A 177 -5.77 3.77 -4.56
CA HIS A 177 -5.87 2.94 -5.76
C HIS A 177 -4.63 3.04 -6.67
N ARG A 178 -3.99 4.22 -6.74
CA ARG A 178 -2.72 4.37 -7.47
C ARG A 178 -1.56 3.69 -6.74
N PHE A 179 -1.54 3.69 -5.41
CA PHE A 179 -0.58 2.87 -4.65
C PHE A 179 -0.81 1.37 -4.85
N CYS A 180 -2.06 0.93 -4.98
CA CYS A 180 -2.35 -0.45 -5.39
C CYS A 180 -1.74 -0.75 -6.77
N ALA A 181 -1.81 0.19 -7.72
CA ALA A 181 -1.22 0.03 -9.04
C ALA A 181 0.31 -0.07 -9.00
N ILE A 182 0.98 0.80 -8.23
CA ILE A 182 2.42 0.69 -7.97
C ILE A 182 2.74 -0.70 -7.46
N THR A 183 1.98 -1.14 -6.46
CA THR A 183 2.21 -2.41 -5.79
C THR A 183 2.14 -3.58 -6.76
N VAL A 184 1.11 -3.63 -7.62
CA VAL A 184 0.97 -4.71 -8.61
C VAL A 184 2.10 -4.65 -9.65
N ILE A 185 2.44 -3.45 -10.13
CA ILE A 185 3.51 -3.30 -11.14
C ILE A 185 4.88 -3.65 -10.56
N LEU A 186 5.12 -3.42 -9.26
CA LEU A 186 6.35 -3.83 -8.58
C LEU A 186 6.52 -5.36 -8.49
N LEU A 187 5.44 -6.12 -8.66
CA LEU A 187 5.51 -7.59 -8.70
C LEU A 187 5.85 -8.13 -10.09
N GLU A 188 5.73 -7.29 -11.11
CA GLU A 188 6.09 -7.61 -12.48
C GLU A 188 7.53 -7.16 -12.75
N PRO A 189 8.26 -7.82 -13.67
CA PRO A 189 9.61 -7.41 -14.04
C PRO A 189 9.67 -5.93 -14.47
N PRO A 190 10.82 -5.27 -14.30
CA PRO A 190 10.96 -3.83 -14.50
C PRO A 190 10.48 -3.43 -15.89
N SER A 191 9.43 -2.61 -15.92
CA SER A 191 8.85 -2.06 -17.14
C SER A 191 8.83 -0.53 -17.05
N SER A 192 8.93 0.13 -18.21
CA SER A 192 8.75 1.59 -18.33
C SER A 192 7.44 2.09 -17.71
N THR A 193 6.46 1.19 -17.55
CA THR A 193 5.20 1.41 -16.85
C THR A 193 5.37 1.89 -15.41
N PHE A 194 6.37 1.39 -14.68
CA PHE A 194 6.58 1.77 -13.28
C PHE A 194 6.96 3.25 -13.14
N SER A 195 8.01 3.69 -13.82
CA SER A 195 8.45 5.10 -13.77
C SER A 195 7.34 6.05 -14.24
N ALA A 196 6.62 5.68 -15.30
CA ALA A 196 5.49 6.46 -15.79
C ALA A 196 4.34 6.55 -14.76
N LEU A 197 4.05 5.46 -14.06
CA LEU A 197 3.03 5.46 -13.00
C LEU A 197 3.45 6.32 -11.81
N THR A 198 4.70 6.23 -11.36
CA THR A 198 5.20 7.02 -10.24
C THR A 198 5.14 8.52 -10.55
N LEU A 199 5.52 8.93 -11.76
CA LEU A 199 5.37 10.32 -12.22
C LEU A 199 3.89 10.77 -12.23
N ARG A 200 2.97 9.91 -12.67
CA ARG A 200 1.52 10.21 -12.60
C ARG A 200 1.01 10.37 -11.17
N ILE A 201 1.55 9.60 -10.22
CA ILE A 201 1.19 9.75 -8.82
C ILE A 201 1.72 11.07 -8.28
N ALA A 202 2.94 11.46 -8.62
CA ALA A 202 3.47 12.77 -8.27
C ALA A 202 2.57 13.90 -8.80
N ALA A 203 2.23 13.86 -10.09
CA ALA A 203 1.30 14.84 -10.68
C ALA A 203 -0.07 14.85 -9.98
N PHE A 204 -0.62 13.68 -9.62
CA PHE A 204 -1.87 13.61 -8.85
C PHE A 204 -1.72 14.27 -7.47
N VAL A 205 -0.61 14.04 -6.77
CA VAL A 205 -0.35 14.65 -5.45
C VAL A 205 -0.26 16.16 -5.57
N GLU A 206 0.47 16.68 -6.58
CA GLU A 206 0.58 18.11 -6.86
C GLU A 206 -0.77 18.77 -7.14
N HIS A 207 -1.65 18.11 -7.90
CA HIS A 207 -2.93 18.70 -8.28
C HIS A 207 -4.05 18.50 -7.26
N ALA A 208 -4.09 17.36 -6.57
CA ALA A 208 -5.22 16.98 -5.73
C ALA A 208 -4.96 17.18 -4.24
N ILE A 209 -3.70 17.05 -3.79
CA ILE A 209 -3.36 17.08 -2.36
C ILE A 209 -2.76 18.43 -1.98
N VAL A 210 -1.73 18.90 -2.68
CA VAL A 210 -1.02 20.15 -2.35
C VAL A 210 -1.98 21.35 -2.18
N PRO A 211 -3.04 21.54 -2.99
CA PRO A 211 -3.96 22.67 -2.78
C PRO A 211 -4.80 22.56 -1.51
N THR A 212 -5.04 21.34 -1.01
CA THR A 212 -5.86 21.08 0.18
C THR A 212 -5.03 20.92 1.45
N ASP A 213 -3.82 20.38 1.33
CA ASP A 213 -2.86 20.16 2.39
C ASP A 213 -1.44 20.24 1.80
N PRO A 214 -0.85 21.45 1.74
CA PRO A 214 0.46 21.67 1.12
C PRO A 214 1.57 20.87 1.81
N MET A 215 1.52 20.76 3.14
CA MET A 215 2.55 20.07 3.91
C MET A 215 2.53 18.57 3.63
N LEU A 216 1.35 17.94 3.67
CA LEU A 216 1.20 16.53 3.32
C LEU A 216 1.58 16.26 1.87
N GLY A 217 1.14 17.12 0.95
CA GLY A 217 1.46 17.01 -0.48
C GLY A 217 2.97 17.03 -0.72
N MET A 218 3.69 17.99 -0.14
CA MET A 218 5.15 18.10 -0.29
C MET A 218 5.88 16.91 0.33
N LEU A 219 5.48 16.45 1.52
CA LEU A 219 6.06 15.26 2.14
C LEU A 219 5.86 14.01 1.28
N THR A 220 4.66 13.86 0.71
CA THR A 220 4.31 12.75 -0.19
C THR A 220 5.18 12.78 -1.45
N LEU A 221 5.38 13.96 -2.05
CA LEU A 221 6.26 14.13 -3.22
C LEU A 221 7.72 13.80 -2.90
N GLN A 222 8.26 14.32 -1.79
CA GLN A 222 9.62 14.04 -1.35
C GLN A 222 9.89 12.54 -1.20
N ARG A 223 8.88 11.79 -0.75
CA ARG A 223 8.99 10.33 -0.58
C ARG A 223 8.73 9.55 -1.87
N LEU A 224 8.03 10.12 -2.85
CA LEU A 224 7.86 9.54 -4.19
C LEU A 224 9.12 9.68 -5.06
N VAL A 225 9.87 10.77 -4.91
CA VAL A 225 11.06 11.07 -5.74
C VAL A 225 12.07 9.91 -5.79
N PRO A 226 12.46 9.27 -4.67
CA PRO A 226 13.36 8.12 -4.70
C PRO A 226 12.89 6.96 -5.57
N PHE A 227 11.58 6.73 -5.69
CA PHE A 227 11.02 5.68 -6.57
C PHE A 227 11.22 5.99 -8.05
N VAL A 228 11.24 7.27 -8.41
CA VAL A 228 11.44 7.72 -9.80
C VAL A 228 12.91 7.66 -10.19
N THR A 229 13.81 8.07 -9.28
CA THR A 229 15.19 8.44 -9.65
C THR A 229 16.25 7.40 -9.29
N ASN A 230 15.94 6.39 -8.46
CA ASN A 230 16.96 5.48 -7.93
C ASN A 230 16.63 3.99 -8.13
N GLU A 231 17.13 3.41 -9.23
CA GLU A 231 16.96 1.98 -9.57
C GLU A 231 17.57 1.04 -8.51
N ARG A 232 18.69 1.43 -7.87
CA ARG A 232 19.29 0.65 -6.77
C ARG A 232 18.36 0.64 -5.55
N GLN A 233 17.76 1.78 -5.20
CA GLN A 233 16.82 1.87 -4.08
C GLN A 233 15.52 1.12 -4.38
N ARG A 234 15.10 1.07 -5.66
CA ARG A 234 13.99 0.20 -6.12
C ARG A 234 14.31 -1.28 -5.91
N ARG A 235 15.51 -1.73 -6.29
CA ARG A 235 15.94 -3.12 -6.11
C ARG A 235 16.18 -3.51 -4.66
N LEU A 236 16.74 -2.62 -3.84
CA LEU A 236 16.89 -2.81 -2.39
C LEU A 236 15.51 -2.99 -1.71
N MET A 237 14.52 -2.17 -2.06
CA MET A 237 13.15 -2.30 -1.52
C MET A 237 12.43 -3.59 -1.95
N LEU A 238 12.79 -4.14 -3.12
CA LEU A 238 12.26 -5.41 -3.61
C LEU A 238 13.03 -6.63 -3.08
N GLY A 239 14.09 -6.42 -2.28
CA GLY A 239 14.95 -7.51 -1.82
C GLY A 239 15.73 -8.20 -2.95
N MET A 240 15.97 -7.49 -4.06
CA MET A 240 16.58 -8.05 -5.27
C MET A 240 18.11 -7.87 -5.36
N ASP A 241 18.69 -7.01 -4.52
CA ASP A 241 20.14 -6.68 -4.54
C ASP A 241 20.94 -7.36 -3.39
N THR A 242 20.40 -8.41 -2.74
CA THR A 242 21.11 -9.15 -1.68
C THR A 242 21.90 -10.35 -2.21
N VAL A 243 22.83 -10.11 -3.14
CA VAL A 243 23.84 -11.09 -3.59
C VAL A 243 25.23 -10.46 -3.56
#